data_AF-A0AAV0MV29-F1
#
_entry.id   AF-A0AAV0MV29-F1
#
_cell.length_a   1.000
_cell.length_b   1.000
_cell.length_c   1.000
_cell.angle_alpha   90.00
_cell.angle_beta   90.00
_cell.angle_gamma   90.00
#
_symmetry.space_group_name_H-M   'P 1'
#
loop_
_entity.id
_entity.type
_entity.pdbx_description
1 polymer ?
#
loop_
_entity_poly.entity_id
_entity_poly.type
_entity_poly.pdbx_seq_one_letter_code
_entity_poly.pdbx_strand_id
1 'polypeptide(L)'
;MQFTAGFRPNNSFLEELERWQRLDFPSPYLNPRTFEAADPKARKRVVAVLHELLSLTMEKRMTSSQLDAFHSEYLLPSRLLLCLIKHHGIFYITNKGARSTVFLKEAYDGTKLIAKCPLLSHIDKFVALSGRRVLDSCNQIASSPISSRNYSSSSHLHD
;
A
#
# COMPACT_ATOMS: atom_id res chain seq x y z
N MET A 1 12.49 -11.70 0.89
CA MET A 1 11.32 -10.91 1.33
C MET A 1 11.14 -11.12 2.83
N GLN A 2 10.89 -10.05 3.59
CA GLN A 2 10.61 -10.14 5.02
C GLN A 2 9.10 -9.91 5.25
N PHE A 3 8.43 -10.91 5.82
CA PHE A 3 7.03 -10.81 6.20
C PHE A 3 6.87 -9.90 7.43
N THR A 4 5.67 -9.35 7.61
CA THR A 4 5.35 -8.58 8.82
C THR A 4 5.45 -9.48 10.06
N ALA A 5 5.89 -8.92 11.18
CA ALA A 5 5.97 -9.66 12.43
C ALA A 5 4.60 -10.28 12.77
N GLY A 6 4.59 -11.57 13.09
CA GLY A 6 3.37 -12.33 13.39
C GLY A 6 2.64 -12.93 12.19
N PHE A 7 2.99 -12.57 10.93
CA PHE A 7 2.45 -13.26 9.76
C PHE A 7 3.14 -14.62 9.58
N ARG A 8 2.34 -15.69 9.59
CA ARG A 8 2.79 -17.06 9.36
C ARG A 8 2.20 -17.56 8.05
N PRO A 9 2.94 -17.48 6.92
CA PRO A 9 2.44 -17.96 5.64
C PRO A 9 2.27 -19.48 5.69
N ASN A 10 1.17 -19.98 5.14
CA ASN A 10 1.00 -21.40 4.87
C ASN A 10 1.63 -21.78 3.52
N ASN A 11 1.78 -23.08 3.25
CA ASN A 11 2.39 -23.55 1.99
C ASN A 11 1.61 -23.06 0.76
N SER A 12 0.28 -23.08 0.80
CA SER A 12 -0.54 -22.59 -0.32
C SER A 12 -0.29 -21.11 -0.66
N PHE A 13 -0.05 -20.28 0.35
CA PHE A 13 0.28 -18.86 0.14
C PHE A 13 1.66 -18.71 -0.50
N LEU A 14 2.64 -19.50 -0.08
CA LEU A 14 3.98 -19.48 -0.66
C LEU A 14 3.96 -19.90 -2.12
N GLU A 15 3.19 -20.94 -2.46
CA GLU A 15 2.99 -21.36 -3.86
C GLU A 15 2.28 -20.28 -4.69
N GLU A 16 1.23 -19.63 -4.16
CA GLU A 16 0.56 -18.54 -4.85
C GLU A 16 1.52 -17.35 -5.08
N LEU A 17 2.32 -17.01 -4.07
CA LEU A 17 3.32 -15.95 -4.15
C LEU A 17 4.40 -16.28 -5.19
N GLU A 18 4.90 -17.51 -5.22
CA GLU A 18 5.90 -17.96 -6.20
C GLU A 18 5.33 -17.90 -7.63
N ARG A 19 4.10 -18.40 -7.83
CA ARG A 19 3.38 -18.28 -9.10
C ARG A 19 3.24 -16.82 -9.52
N TRP A 20 2.83 -15.95 -8.60
CA TRP A 20 2.71 -14.52 -8.87
C TRP A 20 4.05 -13.87 -9.22
N GLN A 21 5.13 -14.24 -8.55
CA GLN A 21 6.48 -13.74 -8.86
C GLN A 21 6.96 -14.17 -10.24
N ARG A 22 6.69 -15.43 -10.63
CA ARG A 22 7.05 -15.98 -11.95
C ARG A 22 6.32 -15.38 -13.13
N LEU A 23 5.13 -14.78 -12.93
CA LEU A 23 4.42 -14.09 -14.01
C LEU A 23 5.32 -13.02 -14.64
N ASP A 24 5.19 -12.79 -15.94
CA ASP A 24 5.86 -11.65 -16.57
C ASP A 24 5.49 -10.36 -15.84
N PHE A 25 6.45 -9.44 -15.68
CA PHE A 25 6.21 -8.15 -15.08
C PHE A 25 5.84 -7.14 -16.17
N PRO A 26 4.54 -6.83 -16.37
CA PRO A 26 4.14 -5.83 -17.34
C PRO A 26 4.62 -4.45 -16.90
N SER A 27 5.14 -3.67 -17.84
CA SER A 27 5.58 -2.30 -17.55
C SER A 27 4.41 -1.45 -17.01
N PRO A 28 4.61 -0.65 -15.95
CA PRO A 28 3.58 0.24 -15.39
C PRO A 28 3.02 1.22 -16.42
N TYR A 29 3.84 1.60 -17.40
CA TYR A 29 3.52 2.60 -18.41
C TYR A 29 2.79 2.03 -19.63
N LEU A 30 2.62 0.71 -19.72
CA LEU A 30 1.80 0.12 -20.79
C LEU A 30 0.35 0.52 -20.63
N ASN A 31 -0.36 0.70 -21.76
CA ASN A 31 -1.77 1.04 -21.76
C ASN A 31 -2.57 -0.05 -21.03
N PRO A 32 -3.33 0.27 -19.95
CA PRO A 32 -4.06 -0.73 -19.19
C PRO A 32 -5.15 -1.45 -20.01
N ARG A 33 -5.62 -0.84 -21.10
CA ARG A 33 -6.67 -1.40 -21.97
C ARG A 33 -6.22 -2.58 -22.81
N THR A 34 -4.91 -2.88 -22.85
CA THR A 34 -4.40 -4.06 -23.56
C THR A 34 -4.56 -5.34 -22.76
N PHE A 35 -5.02 -5.27 -21.51
CA PHE A 35 -5.19 -6.41 -20.63
C PHE A 35 -6.67 -6.69 -20.38
N GLU A 36 -7.03 -7.97 -20.44
CA GLU A 36 -8.34 -8.42 -19.98
C GLU A 36 -8.42 -8.30 -18.45
N ALA A 37 -9.58 -7.91 -17.92
CA ALA A 37 -9.75 -7.69 -16.48
C ALA A 37 -9.48 -8.95 -15.63
N ALA A 38 -9.69 -10.14 -16.20
CA ALA A 38 -9.43 -11.42 -15.55
C ALA A 38 -7.95 -11.87 -15.61
N ASP A 39 -7.11 -11.20 -16.42
CA ASP A 39 -5.72 -11.58 -16.61
C ASP A 39 -4.91 -11.38 -15.32
N PRO A 40 -4.22 -12.41 -14.79
CA PRO A 40 -3.25 -12.25 -13.72
C PRO A 40 -2.20 -11.16 -13.96
N LYS A 41 -1.79 -10.92 -15.22
CA LYS A 41 -0.87 -9.84 -15.60
C LYS A 41 -1.50 -8.46 -15.37
N ALA A 42 -2.80 -8.28 -15.61
CA ALA A 42 -3.49 -7.03 -15.31
C ALA A 42 -3.37 -6.68 -13.82
N ARG A 43 -3.60 -7.66 -12.93
CA ARG A 43 -3.45 -7.48 -11.49
C ARG A 43 -2.00 -7.18 -11.08
N LYS A 44 -1.03 -7.85 -11.69
CA LYS A 44 0.40 -7.59 -11.46
C LYS A 44 0.81 -6.18 -11.94
N ARG A 45 0.25 -5.71 -13.05
CA ARG A 45 0.44 -4.33 -13.54
C ARG A 45 -0.10 -3.30 -12.55
N VAL A 46 -1.28 -3.51 -11.97
CA VAL A 46 -1.83 -2.58 -10.96
C VAL A 46 -0.85 -2.40 -9.80
N VAL A 47 -0.26 -3.50 -9.30
CA VAL A 47 0.78 -3.44 -8.27
C VAL A 47 1.99 -2.64 -8.74
N ALA A 48 2.44 -2.86 -9.97
CA ALA A 48 3.55 -2.12 -10.58
C ALA A 48 3.27 -0.62 -10.68
N VAL A 49 2.06 -0.24 -11.10
CA VAL A 49 1.62 1.16 -11.17
C VAL A 49 1.57 1.82 -9.80
N LEU A 50 0.99 1.15 -8.80
CA LEU A 50 0.94 1.68 -7.44
C LEU A 50 2.34 1.86 -6.85
N HIS A 51 3.23 0.90 -7.11
CA HIS A 51 4.62 0.97 -6.70
C HIS A 51 5.33 2.18 -7.32
N GLU A 52 5.20 2.33 -8.64
CA GLU A 52 5.78 3.45 -9.39
C GLU A 52 5.22 4.79 -8.89
N LEU A 53 3.89 4.92 -8.80
CA LEU A 53 3.22 6.13 -8.34
C LEU A 53 3.71 6.56 -6.95
N LEU A 54 3.78 5.63 -6.00
CA LEU A 54 4.31 5.93 -4.67
C LEU A 54 5.79 6.29 -4.72
N SER A 55 6.59 5.60 -5.54
CA SER A 55 8.02 5.90 -5.69
C SER A 55 8.29 7.29 -6.26
N LEU A 56 7.36 7.88 -7.02
CA LEU A 56 7.50 9.25 -7.52
C LEU A 56 7.22 10.31 -6.44
N THR A 57 6.56 9.95 -5.34
CA THR A 57 6.30 10.87 -4.24
C THR A 57 7.53 11.08 -3.35
N MET A 58 7.70 12.30 -2.83
CA MET A 58 8.84 12.65 -1.97
C MET A 58 8.89 11.80 -0.70
N GLU A 59 7.73 11.54 -0.12
CA GLU A 59 7.60 10.75 1.10
C GLU A 59 7.38 9.26 0.81
N LYS A 60 7.30 8.81 -0.44
CA LYS A 60 7.04 7.39 -0.78
C LYS A 60 5.75 6.84 -0.17
N ARG A 61 4.74 7.71 -0.02
CA ARG A 61 3.43 7.44 0.58
C ARG A 61 2.35 8.35 0.00
N MET A 62 1.10 7.90 0.05
CA MET A 62 -0.09 8.68 -0.33
C MET A 62 -1.29 8.31 0.55
N THR A 63 -2.21 9.25 0.76
CA THR A 63 -3.49 8.96 1.41
C THR A 63 -4.43 8.21 0.46
N SER A 64 -5.39 7.45 0.99
CA SER A 64 -6.40 6.76 0.19
C SER A 64 -7.13 7.72 -0.75
N SER A 65 -7.51 8.90 -0.25
CA SER A 65 -8.14 9.94 -1.06
C SER A 65 -7.27 10.46 -2.20
N GLN A 66 -5.95 10.49 -2.03
CA GLN A 66 -5.03 10.88 -3.09
C GLN A 66 -4.91 9.78 -4.14
N LEU A 67 -4.89 8.50 -3.73
CA LEU A 67 -4.91 7.37 -4.65
C LEU A 67 -6.23 7.28 -5.44
N ASP A 68 -7.36 7.55 -4.78
CA ASP A 68 -8.68 7.55 -5.41
C ASP A 68 -8.79 8.61 -6.52
N ALA A 69 -8.06 9.73 -6.39
CA ALA A 69 -8.00 10.76 -7.42
C ALA A 69 -7.33 10.30 -8.73
N PHE A 70 -6.60 9.17 -8.72
CA PHE A 70 -6.00 8.56 -9.91
C PHE A 70 -6.71 7.28 -10.36
N HIS A 71 -7.88 6.97 -9.78
CA HIS A 71 -8.55 5.70 -9.99
C HIS A 71 -8.92 5.48 -11.46
N SER A 72 -9.53 6.48 -12.09
CA SER A 72 -9.93 6.48 -13.50
C SER A 72 -8.74 6.44 -14.46
N GLU A 73 -7.70 7.21 -14.17
CA GLU A 73 -6.55 7.44 -15.03
C GLU A 73 -5.71 6.16 -15.17
N TYR A 74 -5.53 5.43 -14.06
CA TYR A 74 -4.75 4.20 -14.04
C TYR A 74 -5.58 2.92 -14.14
N LEU A 75 -6.91 3.04 -14.26
CA LEU A 75 -7.87 1.94 -14.21
C LEU A 75 -7.63 1.04 -12.99
N LEU A 76 -7.55 1.68 -11.81
CA LEU A 76 -7.35 0.97 -10.56
C LEU A 76 -8.57 0.09 -10.23
N PRO A 77 -8.39 -1.02 -9.50
CA PRO A 77 -9.51 -1.88 -9.12
C PRO A 77 -10.45 -1.14 -8.17
N SER A 78 -11.77 -1.39 -8.29
CA SER A 78 -12.79 -0.84 -7.37
C SER A 78 -12.52 -1.19 -5.91
N ARG A 79 -11.91 -2.36 -5.66
CA ARG A 79 -11.47 -2.83 -4.34
C ARG A 79 -9.97 -2.59 -4.13
N LEU A 80 -9.49 -1.37 -4.35
CA LEU A 80 -8.07 -0.99 -4.24
C LEU A 80 -7.45 -1.36 -2.88
N LEU A 81 -8.17 -1.11 -1.79
CA LEU A 81 -7.69 -1.45 -0.45
C LEU A 81 -7.43 -2.95 -0.29
N LEU A 82 -8.28 -3.80 -0.86
CA LEU A 82 -8.09 -5.26 -0.84
C LEU A 82 -6.86 -5.67 -1.65
N CYS A 83 -6.60 -5.00 -2.79
CA CYS A 83 -5.38 -5.20 -3.57
C CYS A 83 -4.13 -4.89 -2.72
N LEU A 84 -4.11 -3.73 -2.05
CA LEU A 84 -2.99 -3.32 -1.21
C LEU A 84 -2.75 -4.29 -0.05
N ILE A 85 -3.81 -4.76 0.62
CA ILE A 85 -3.71 -5.74 1.71
C ILE A 85 -3.16 -7.08 1.20
N LYS A 86 -3.60 -7.55 0.03
CA LYS A 86 -3.08 -8.78 -0.59
C LYS A 86 -1.58 -8.69 -0.88
N HIS A 87 -1.07 -7.49 -1.12
CA HIS A 87 0.33 -7.20 -1.40
C HIS A 87 1.06 -6.55 -0.22
N HIS A 88 0.77 -6.98 1.01
CA HIS A 88 1.38 -6.49 2.26
C HIS A 88 2.92 -6.68 2.36
N GLY A 89 3.51 -7.48 1.47
CA GLY A 89 4.96 -7.59 1.32
C GLY A 89 5.60 -6.36 0.68
N ILE A 90 4.82 -5.58 -0.08
CA ILE A 90 5.26 -4.42 -0.87
C ILE A 90 4.68 -3.13 -0.28
N PHE A 91 3.41 -3.16 0.11
CA PHE A 91 2.71 -2.00 0.65
C PHE A 91 2.46 -2.17 2.15
N TYR A 92 2.51 -1.05 2.86
CA TYR A 92 2.06 -0.95 4.23
C TYR A 92 0.93 0.08 4.32
N ILE A 93 -0.07 -0.17 5.17
CA ILE A 93 -1.25 0.69 5.30
C ILE A 93 -1.41 1.08 6.76
N THR A 94 -1.52 2.37 7.04
CA THR A 94 -1.92 2.88 8.35
C THR A 94 -3.31 3.51 8.26
N ASN A 95 -4.08 3.34 9.32
CA ASN A 95 -5.41 3.93 9.44
C ASN A 95 -5.37 4.95 10.58
N LYS A 96 -5.81 6.19 10.31
CA LYS A 96 -5.97 7.25 11.29
C LYS A 96 -7.37 7.83 11.17
N GLY A 97 -8.25 7.42 12.09
CA GLY A 97 -9.69 7.70 11.97
C GLY A 97 -10.23 7.13 10.66
N ALA A 98 -10.91 7.97 9.88
CA ALA A 98 -11.44 7.59 8.57
C ALA A 98 -10.42 7.64 7.41
N ARG A 99 -9.18 8.09 7.66
CA ARG A 99 -8.16 8.29 6.62
C ARG A 99 -7.17 7.14 6.64
N SER A 100 -6.97 6.49 5.50
CA SER A 100 -5.93 5.48 5.33
C SER A 100 -4.74 6.09 4.58
N THR A 101 -3.52 5.65 4.89
CA THR A 101 -2.31 6.06 4.18
C THR A 101 -1.52 4.84 3.79
N VAL A 102 -1.10 4.81 2.53
CA VAL A 102 -0.38 3.71 1.91
C VAL A 102 1.07 4.11 1.75
N PHE A 103 1.97 3.23 2.17
CA PHE A 103 3.42 3.43 2.16
C PHE A 103 4.07 2.37 1.29
N LEU A 104 5.11 2.75 0.57
CA LEU A 104 5.99 1.81 -0.12
C LEU A 104 6.97 1.21 0.89
N LYS A 105 6.83 -0.08 1.22
CA LYS A 105 7.55 -0.70 2.34
C LYS A 105 9.06 -0.68 2.17
N GLU A 106 9.56 -0.88 0.95
CA GLU A 106 11.00 -0.86 0.66
C GLU A 106 11.66 0.52 0.84
N ALA A 107 10.87 1.60 0.87
CA ALA A 107 11.41 2.95 1.07
C ALA A 107 11.64 3.28 2.55
N TYR A 108 11.26 2.40 3.49
CA TYR A 108 11.24 2.68 4.91
C TYR A 108 11.99 1.63 5.74
N ASP A 109 12.74 2.12 6.72
CA ASP A 109 13.27 1.33 7.83
C ASP A 109 12.47 1.68 9.10
N GLY A 110 11.53 0.80 9.44
CA GLY A 110 10.53 1.08 10.47
C GLY A 110 9.71 2.32 10.14
N THR A 111 9.81 3.35 10.98
CA THR A 111 9.12 4.64 10.79
C THR A 111 9.92 5.65 9.96
N LYS A 112 11.17 5.34 9.60
CA LYS A 112 12.09 6.29 8.96
C LYS A 112 12.16 6.05 7.45
N LEU A 113 11.99 7.13 6.69
CA LEU A 113 12.23 7.10 5.25
C LEU A 113 13.73 6.97 4.99
N ILE A 114 14.14 5.93 4.25
CA ILE A 114 15.56 5.59 4.02
C ILE A 114 16.26 6.67 3.19
N ALA A 115 15.67 7.04 2.04
CA ALA A 115 16.21 8.03 1.12
C ALA A 115 15.40 9.33 1.22
N LYS A 116 15.73 10.16 2.22
CA LYS A 116 15.05 11.43 2.45
C LYS A 116 15.68 12.55 1.61
N CYS A 117 14.86 13.25 0.82
CA CYS A 117 15.36 14.38 0.04
C CYS A 117 15.74 15.59 0.94
N PRO A 118 16.58 16.53 0.45
CA PRO A 118 16.94 17.72 1.21
C PRO A 118 15.75 18.58 1.65
N LEU A 119 14.71 18.68 0.81
CA LEU A 119 13.52 19.49 1.10
C LEU A 119 12.79 18.96 2.35
N LEU A 120 12.54 17.66 2.43
CA LEU A 120 11.89 17.08 3.60
C LEU A 120 12.77 17.23 4.85
N SER A 121 14.09 17.12 4.71
CA SER A 121 15.01 17.35 5.83
C SER A 121 14.98 18.79 6.35
N HIS A 122 14.78 19.78 5.46
CA HIS A 122 14.61 21.17 5.88
C HIS A 122 13.25 21.41 6.55
N ILE A 123 12.19 20.78 6.04
CA ILE A 123 10.86 20.85 6.65
C ILE A 123 10.89 20.26 8.06
N ASP A 124 11.53 19.11 8.27
CA ASP A 124 11.69 18.53 9.61
C ASP A 124 12.37 19.50 10.58
N LYS A 125 13.49 20.10 10.16
CA LYS A 125 14.24 21.06 10.98
C LYS A 125 13.38 22.28 11.30
N PHE A 126 12.69 22.82 10.31
CA PHE A 126 11.79 23.95 10.49
C PHE A 126 10.67 23.62 11.48
N VAL A 127 10.04 22.45 11.35
CA VAL A 127 8.99 22.01 12.28
C VAL A 127 9.56 21.84 13.69
N ALA A 128 10.73 21.22 13.85
CA ALA A 128 11.38 21.06 15.15
C ALA A 128 11.67 22.40 15.84
N LEU A 129 12.10 23.41 15.08
CA LEU A 129 12.34 24.76 15.59
C LEU A 129 11.05 25.52 15.91
N SER A 130 9.95 25.22 15.22
CA SER A 130 8.67 25.91 15.41
C SER A 130 7.97 25.58 16.73
N GLY A 131 8.54 24.72 17.57
CA GLY A 131 7.91 24.24 18.81
C GLY A 131 6.67 23.36 18.58
N ARG A 132 6.24 23.18 17.32
CA ARG A 132 5.23 22.20 16.95
C ARG A 132 5.88 20.83 17.06
N ARG A 133 5.42 20.02 18.01
CA ARG A 133 5.64 18.57 17.94
C ARG A 133 5.13 18.12 16.58
N VAL A 134 5.96 17.37 15.85
CA VAL A 134 5.59 16.79 14.56
C VAL A 134 4.24 16.12 14.76
N LEU A 135 3.16 16.72 14.23
CA LEU A 135 1.91 16.01 14.04
C LEU A 135 2.20 15.09 12.87
N ASP A 136 2.91 14.01 13.16
CA ASP A 136 3.16 12.95 12.21
C ASP A 136 1.78 12.45 11.79
N SER A 137 1.33 12.93 10.65
CA SER A 137 -0.03 12.70 10.19
C SER A 137 -0.28 11.21 9.99
N CYS A 138 0.78 10.38 9.88
CA CYS A 138 0.65 8.94 9.69
C CYS A 138 1.79 8.06 10.27
N ASN A 139 2.79 8.57 11.02
CA ASN A 139 3.95 7.75 11.45
C ASN A 139 3.73 6.94 12.75
N GLN A 140 2.52 6.90 13.31
CA GLN A 140 2.22 5.94 14.37
C GLN A 140 2.07 4.54 13.77
N ILE A 141 3.20 3.90 13.48
CA ILE A 141 3.28 2.45 13.28
C ILE A 141 3.00 1.85 14.66
N ALA A 142 1.75 1.53 14.93
CA ALA A 142 1.39 0.76 16.10
C ALA A 142 2.04 -0.62 15.97
N SER A 143 3.13 -0.83 16.71
CA SER A 143 3.65 -2.15 17.03
C SER A 143 2.68 -2.85 17.98
N SER A 144 1.55 -3.33 17.45
CA SER A 144 0.60 -4.18 18.17
C SER A 144 0.07 -5.30 17.25
N PRO A 145 -0.09 -6.54 17.75
CA PRO A 145 -0.54 -7.67 16.93
C PRO A 145 -2.00 -7.45 16.51
N ILE A 146 -2.32 -7.81 15.27
CA ILE A 146 -3.68 -7.75 14.72
C ILE A 146 -4.58 -8.69 15.54
N SER A 147 -5.46 -8.12 16.36
CA SER A 147 -6.63 -8.82 16.89
C SER A 147 -7.62 -9.00 15.75
N SER A 148 -7.80 -10.25 15.32
CA SER A 148 -8.86 -10.71 14.43
C SER A 148 -10.23 -10.24 14.93
N ARG A 149 -10.90 -9.36 14.18
CA ARG A 149 -12.33 -9.10 14.33
C ARG A 149 -13.08 -9.78 13.20
N ASN A 150 -13.93 -10.71 13.59
CA ASN A 150 -14.80 -11.52 12.76
C ASN A 150 -15.78 -10.62 12.00
N TYR A 151 -15.85 -10.79 10.67
CA TYR A 151 -16.98 -10.31 9.88
C TYR A 151 -18.10 -11.36 9.99
N SER A 152 -19.11 -11.06 10.79
CA SER A 152 -20.37 -11.80 10.80
C SER A 152 -21.21 -11.37 9.59
N SER A 153 -21.49 -12.30 8.68
CA SER A 153 -22.46 -12.11 7.61
C SER A 153 -23.87 -11.99 8.19
N SER A 154 -24.59 -10.91 7.88
CA SER A 154 -26.04 -10.84 8.07
C SER A 154 -26.72 -11.23 6.76
N SER A 155 -27.43 -12.36 6.79
CA SER A 155 -28.38 -12.77 5.76
C SER A 155 -29.78 -12.33 6.21
N HIS A 156 -30.39 -11.38 5.52
CA HIS A 156 -31.83 -11.18 5.58
C HIS A 156 -32.45 -11.66 4.27
N LEU A 157 -33.23 -12.74 4.39
CA LEU A 157 -34.16 -13.25 3.39
C LEU A 157 -35.41 -12.36 3.40
N HIS A 158 -35.89 -12.06 2.20
CA HIS A 158 -37.23 -11.54 1.95
C HIS A 158 -38.27 -12.63 2.21
N ASP A 159 -39.35 -12.26 2.92
CA ASP A 159 -40.70 -12.76 2.69
C ASP A 159 -41.56 -11.56 2.25
#